data_AF-A0A3D9KRQ8-F1
#
_entry.id   AF-A0A3D9KRQ8-F1
#
_cell.length_a   1.000
_cell.length_b   1.000
_cell.length_c   1.000
_cell.angle_alpha   90.00
_cell.angle_beta   90.00
_cell.angle_gamma   90.00
#
_symmetry.space_group_name_H-M   'P 1'
#
loop_
_entity.id
_entity.type
_entity.pdbx_description
1 polymer ?
#
loop_
_entity_poly.entity_id
_entity_poly.type
_entity_poly.pdbx_seq_one_letter_code
_entity_poly.pdbx_strand_id
1 'polypeptide(L)' 'MEKKFLGKALIGKQVAQDITDKKGVLLMRSGTVLTEAKVALLQKYHIVQVFVKE' A
#
# COMPACT_ATOMS: atom_id res chain seq x y z
N MET A 1 -5.70 -2.15 -13.13
CA MET A 1 -5.65 -1.96 -11.66
C MET A 1 -5.86 -3.31 -11.02
N GLU A 2 -4.93 -3.74 -10.18
CA GLU A 2 -4.94 -5.10 -9.64
C GLU A 2 -4.77 -5.10 -8.13
N LYS A 3 -5.51 -5.98 -7.46
CA LYS A 3 -5.36 -6.22 -6.02
C LYS A 3 -4.22 -7.23 -5.83
N LYS A 4 -3.15 -6.81 -5.13
CA LYS A 4 -1.99 -7.67 -4.86
C LYS A 4 -1.72 -7.78 -3.38
N PHE A 5 -1.14 -8.91 -2.98
CA PHE A 5 -0.63 -9.10 -1.64
C PHE A 5 0.56 -8.15 -1.41
N LEU A 6 0.56 -7.50 -0.25
CA LEU A 6 1.61 -6.59 0.14
C LEU A 6 2.92 -7.38 0.35
N GLY A 7 3.92 -7.08 -0.46
CA GLY A 7 5.22 -7.71 -0.38
C GLY A 7 6.29 -6.90 -1.12
N LYS A 8 7.54 -7.35 -1.04
CA LYS A 8 8.68 -6.65 -1.66
C LYS A 8 8.53 -6.45 -3.18
N ALA A 9 7.79 -7.33 -3.86
CA ALA A 9 7.51 -7.23 -5.30
C ALA A 9 6.66 -6.00 -5.71
N LEU A 10 6.07 -5.28 -4.75
CA LEU A 10 5.32 -4.06 -5.01
C LEU A 10 6.14 -2.78 -4.84
N ILE A 11 7.41 -2.87 -4.40
CA ILE A 11 8.31 -1.73 -4.32
C ILE A 11 8.51 -1.14 -5.72
N GLY A 12 8.41 0.18 -5.83
CA GLY A 12 8.44 0.93 -7.09
C GLY A 12 7.07 1.11 -7.75
N LYS A 13 6.03 0.37 -7.32
CA LYS A 13 4.67 0.53 -7.87
C LYS A 13 3.89 1.64 -7.18
N GLN A 14 2.97 2.25 -7.90
CA GLN A 14 2.07 3.25 -7.34
C GLN A 14 0.81 2.59 -6.77
N VAL A 15 0.42 3.01 -5.58
CA VAL A 15 -0.87 2.64 -5.00
C VAL A 15 -1.99 3.26 -5.82
N ALA A 16 -3.00 2.48 -6.18
CA ALA A 16 -4.11 2.93 -7.01
C ALA A 16 -5.25 3.60 -6.22
N GLN A 17 -5.35 3.35 -4.91
CA GLN A 17 -6.37 3.90 -4.01
C GLN A 17 -5.74 4.37 -2.70
N ASP A 18 -6.47 5.20 -1.97
CA ASP A 18 -6.10 5.56 -0.61
C ASP A 18 -6.11 4.31 0.28
N ILE A 19 -5.12 4.19 1.16
CA ILE A 19 -5.01 3.11 2.13
C ILE A 19 -5.31 3.69 3.50
N THR A 20 -6.32 3.16 4.17
CA THR A 20 -6.68 3.51 5.55
C THR A 20 -6.47 2.32 6.48
N ASP A 21 -6.22 2.59 7.75
CA ASP A 21 -6.23 1.55 8.79
C ASP A 21 -7.66 1.14 9.19
N LYS A 22 -7.78 0.21 10.15
CA LYS A 22 -9.09 -0.24 10.68
C LYS A 22 -9.88 0.85 11.40
N LYS A 23 -9.24 1.95 11.79
CA LYS A 23 -9.86 3.11 12.46
C LYS A 23 -10.23 4.21 11.46
N GLY A 24 -10.01 4.00 10.16
CA GLY A 24 -10.25 4.99 9.12
C GLY A 24 -9.14 6.04 8.99
N VAL A 25 -8.00 5.85 9.66
CA VAL A 25 -6.87 6.78 9.56
C VAL A 25 -6.16 6.55 8.22
N LEU A 26 -6.01 7.61 7.44
CA LEU A 26 -5.29 7.58 6.18
C LEU A 26 -3.80 7.28 6.40
N LEU A 27 -3.33 6.15 5.89
CA LEU A 27 -1.93 5.73 5.93
C LEU A 27 -1.17 6.21 4.70
N MET A 28 -1.79 6.12 3.51
CA MET A 28 -1.20 6.56 2.23
C MET A 28 -2.27 7.01 1.25
N ARG A 29 -1.94 8.04 0.47
CA ARG A 29 -2.78 8.48 -0.65
C ARG A 29 -2.53 7.65 -1.91
N SER A 30 -3.56 7.53 -2.74
CA SER A 30 -3.45 7.09 -4.13
C SER A 30 -2.37 7.87 -4.90
N GLY A 31 -1.71 7.20 -5.84
CA GLY A 31 -0.56 7.72 -6.58
C GLY A 31 0.77 7.63 -5.83
N THR A 32 0.78 7.30 -4.54
CA THR A 32 2.01 7.14 -3.77
C THR A 32 2.82 5.95 -4.28
N VAL A 33 4.10 6.17 -4.61
CA VAL A 33 5.05 5.09 -4.93
C VAL A 33 5.43 4.33 -3.65
N LEU A 34 5.31 3.01 -3.68
CA LEU A 34 5.70 2.11 -2.60
C LEU A 34 7.23 2.00 -2.54
N THR A 35 7.79 2.34 -1.39
CA THR A 35 9.20 2.12 -1.04
C THR A 35 9.29 1.05 0.04
N GLU A 36 10.50 0.55 0.34
CA GLU A 36 10.71 -0.41 1.43
C GLU A 36 10.14 0.09 2.77
N ALA A 37 10.43 1.35 3.12
CA ALA A 37 9.92 1.96 4.35
C ALA A 37 8.37 2.02 4.37
N LYS A 38 7.75 2.31 3.23
CA LYS A 38 6.28 2.37 3.11
C LYS A 38 5.65 0.97 3.19
N VAL A 39 6.28 -0.04 2.58
CA VAL A 39 5.82 -1.43 2.70
C VAL A 39 5.92 -1.90 4.15
N ALA A 40 7.02 -1.59 4.84
CA ALA A 40 7.19 -1.91 6.25
C ALA A 40 6.15 -1.21 7.15
N LEU A 41 5.83 0.06 6.86
CA LEU A 41 4.75 0.79 7.53
C LEU A 41 3.42 0.04 7.36
N LEU A 42 3.03 -0.29 6.13
CA LEU A 42 1.77 -0.98 5.85
C LEU A 42 1.68 -2.35 6.54
N GLN A 43 2.79 -3.09 6.62
CA GLN A 43 2.85 -4.34 7.38
C GLN A 43 2.64 -4.14 8.88
N LYS A 44 3.21 -3.07 9.47
CA LYS A 44 3.01 -2.69 10.88
C LYS A 44 1.55 -2.39 11.19
N TYR A 45 0.81 -1.83 10.23
CA TYR A 45 -0.63 -1.58 10.34
C TYR A 45 -1.49 -2.78 9.93
N HIS A 46 -0.90 -3.96 9.76
CA HIS A 46 -1.57 -5.20 9.35
C HIS A 46 -2.34 -5.08 8.01
N ILE A 47 -1.85 -4.25 7.09
CA ILE A 47 -2.37 -4.17 5.74
C ILE A 47 -1.75 -5.31 4.92
N VAL A 48 -2.59 -6.25 4.48
CA VAL A 48 -2.14 -7.48 3.79
C VAL A 48 -2.27 -7.36 2.27
N GLN A 49 -3.19 -6.51 1.78
CA GLN A 49 -3.48 -6.37 0.37
C GLN A 49 -3.59 -4.89 0.01
N VAL A 50 -3.07 -4.53 -1.16
CA VAL A 50 -3.15 -3.18 -1.70
C VAL A 50 -3.53 -3.23 -3.18
N PHE A 51 -4.21 -2.19 -3.64
CA PHE A 51 -4.43 -2.00 -5.06
C PHE A 51 -3.29 -1.19 -5.65
N VAL A 52 -2.71 -1.67 -6.75
CA VAL A 52 -1.64 -0.97 -7.47
C VAL A 52 -2.05 -0.65 -8.89
N LYS A 53 -1.53 0.46 -9.42
CA LYS A 53 -1.57 0.76 -10.86
C LYS A 53 -0.53 -0.12 -11.55
N GLU A 54 -0.87 -0.61 -12.74
CA GLU A 54 0.09 -1.30 -13.61
C GLU A 54 1.18 -0.33 -14.06
#